data_AF-A0A9X5VAU7-F1
#
_entry.id   AF-A0A9X5VAU7-F1
#
_cell.length_a   1.000
_cell.length_b   1.000
_cell.length_c   1.000
_cell.angle_alpha   90.00
_cell.angle_beta   90.00
_cell.angle_gamma   90.00
#
_symmetry.space_group_name_H-M   'P 1'
#
loop_
_entity.id
_entity.type
_entity.pdbx_description
1 polymer ?
#
loop_
_entity_poly.entity_id
_entity_poly.type
_entity_poly.pdbx_seq_one_letter_code
_entity_poly.pdbx_strand_id
1 'polypeptide(L)'
;MRELIKKYQETGQDREILELLLNYVDEDLITLKYNDNAPEVQDGLKYVAYRIRAFMMKNCFAKRNARNLTERSNQSDDFEGLKEFLDCLYEADWIELDWRTLHNYDFSSIYNNESQVRDYLGATQYDFFNLLNKFVGLGQNSDEFKIDFKQTKDNLLPLFEEAFLYAIKKVDCERETKEIVKYINKAMLTKFIELQMQRDNVKRIRKGNKSTYVKVETKAEETDIWMMMFGKTLKHVGGLEAFSLWLTPKQIKFVQDVYNIIEKDLKENNTNAFRWKEDGTPVLKKRHLAEQIDMNETNFKQTLKRCEKKIFDNWKEVISNRF
;
A
#
# COMPACT_ATOMS: atom_id res chain seq x y z
N MET A 1 20.20 20.06 13.23
CA MET A 1 19.04 19.90 12.30
C MET A 1 18.83 21.13 11.40
N ARG A 2 18.48 22.31 11.93
CA ARG A 2 18.12 23.50 11.10
C ARG A 2 19.19 23.89 10.08
N GLU A 3 20.44 24.00 10.52
CA GLU A 3 21.56 24.33 9.62
C GLU A 3 21.71 23.33 8.47
N LEU A 4 21.57 22.04 8.75
CA LEU A 4 21.64 21.01 7.72
C LEU A 4 20.44 21.08 6.74
N ILE A 5 19.25 21.46 7.23
CA ILE A 5 18.10 21.71 6.35
C ILE A 5 18.39 22.92 5.45
N LYS A 6 18.88 24.03 6.00
CA LYS A 6 19.22 25.26 5.25
C LYS A 6 20.26 24.95 4.17
N LYS A 7 21.32 24.23 4.53
CA LYS A 7 22.36 23.77 3.60
C LYS A 7 21.80 22.95 2.44
N TYR A 8 20.85 22.04 2.70
CA TYR A 8 20.15 21.31 1.64
C TYR A 8 19.26 22.22 0.79
N GLN A 9 18.54 23.17 1.40
CA GLN A 9 17.68 24.12 0.68
C GLN A 9 18.47 25.05 -0.25
N GLU A 10 19.66 25.46 0.14
CA GLU A 10 20.57 26.33 -0.63
C GLU A 10 21.24 25.60 -1.79
N THR A 11 21.76 24.40 -1.54
CA THR A 11 22.55 23.64 -2.53
C THR A 11 21.71 22.72 -3.40
N GLY A 12 20.58 22.23 -2.89
CA GLY A 12 19.75 21.18 -3.51
C GLY A 12 20.42 19.81 -3.63
N GLN A 13 21.69 19.69 -3.21
CA GLN A 13 22.53 18.50 -3.42
C GLN A 13 23.12 17.94 -2.13
N ASP A 14 23.19 18.74 -1.06
CA ASP A 14 23.79 18.32 0.20
C ASP A 14 22.91 17.29 0.95
N ARG A 15 23.37 16.03 0.99
CA ARG A 15 22.63 14.92 1.60
C ARG A 15 23.09 14.60 3.03
N GLU A 16 23.89 15.43 3.67
CA GLU A 16 24.41 15.20 5.03
C GLU A 16 23.27 14.98 6.04
N ILE A 17 22.18 15.75 5.92
CA ILE A 17 20.99 15.57 6.78
C ILE A 17 20.29 14.22 6.55
N LEU A 18 20.28 13.73 5.31
CA LEU A 18 19.69 12.45 4.98
C LEU A 18 20.54 11.31 5.55
N GLU A 19 21.86 11.37 5.39
CA GLU A 19 22.78 10.38 5.97
C GLU A 19 22.64 10.31 7.49
N LEU A 20 22.57 11.47 8.16
CA LEU A 20 22.34 11.52 9.61
C LEU A 20 20.98 10.92 10.02
N LEU A 21 19.92 11.22 9.26
CA LEU A 21 18.60 10.62 9.48
C LEU A 21 18.65 9.09 9.36
N LEU A 22 19.30 8.58 8.32
CA LEU A 22 19.40 7.14 8.06
C LEU A 22 20.14 6.41 9.18
N ASN A 23 21.23 6.98 9.69
CA ASN A 23 21.93 6.45 10.86
C ASN A 23 21.00 6.35 12.08
N TYR A 24 20.20 7.38 12.35
CA TYR A 24 19.23 7.36 13.45
C TYR A 24 18.09 6.36 13.25
N VAL A 25 17.68 6.07 12.01
CA VAL A 25 16.63 5.06 11.75
C VAL A 25 17.10 3.67 12.21
N ASP A 26 18.41 3.40 12.18
CA ASP A 26 19.00 2.15 12.61
C ASP A 26 19.23 2.02 14.12
N GLU A 27 19.28 3.16 14.84
CA GLU A 27 19.36 3.19 16.30
C GLU A 27 18.09 2.64 16.97
N ASP A 28 18.24 2.07 18.16
CA ASP A 28 17.12 1.78 19.04
C ASP A 28 16.64 3.08 19.73
N LEU A 29 15.60 3.68 19.14
CA LEU A 29 15.00 4.92 19.60
C LEU A 29 13.76 4.70 20.49
N ILE A 30 13.56 3.50 21.04
CA ILE A 30 12.41 3.18 21.89
C ILE A 30 12.34 4.10 23.12
N THR A 31 13.47 4.53 23.65
CA THR A 31 13.57 5.44 24.80
C THR A 31 12.91 6.80 24.54
N LEU A 32 12.81 7.25 23.28
CA LEU A 32 12.10 8.49 22.92
C LEU A 32 10.58 8.39 23.12
N LYS A 33 10.01 7.18 23.25
CA LYS A 33 8.59 6.97 23.55
C LYS A 33 8.25 7.27 25.02
N TYR A 34 9.23 7.17 25.92
CA TYR A 34 9.02 7.15 27.38
C TYR A 34 9.60 8.35 28.12
N ASN A 35 10.25 9.29 27.42
CA ASN A 35 10.65 10.55 28.03
C ASN A 35 9.45 11.49 28.18
N ASP A 36 9.09 11.82 29.42
CA ASP A 36 8.00 12.76 29.77
C ASP A 36 8.25 14.20 29.28
N ASN A 37 9.51 14.52 28.97
CA ASN A 37 9.88 15.75 28.26
C ASN A 37 9.61 15.57 26.78
N ALA A 38 8.70 16.37 26.21
CA ALA A 38 8.28 16.31 24.80
C ALA A 38 9.42 15.87 23.85
N PRO A 39 9.46 14.59 23.42
CA PRO A 39 10.63 14.00 22.74
C PRO A 39 10.94 14.67 21.40
N GLU A 40 9.99 15.44 20.86
CA GLU A 40 10.09 16.30 19.68
C GLU A 40 11.07 17.47 19.86
N VAL A 41 11.43 17.84 21.10
CA VAL A 41 12.09 19.12 21.43
C VAL A 41 13.61 19.00 21.65
N GLN A 42 14.12 17.86 22.15
CA GLN A 42 15.56 17.68 22.40
C GLN A 42 16.36 17.33 21.12
N ASP A 43 15.84 16.44 20.29
CA ASP A 43 16.46 16.10 19.01
C ASP A 43 15.38 15.82 17.95
N GLY A 44 15.00 16.87 17.25
CA GLY A 44 13.94 16.82 16.25
C GLY A 44 14.21 15.82 15.13
N LEU A 45 15.47 15.59 14.75
CA LEU A 45 15.81 14.66 13.67
C LEU A 45 15.69 13.21 14.13
N LYS A 46 16.14 12.90 15.37
CA LYS A 46 15.88 11.59 15.98
C LYS A 46 14.40 11.29 16.11
N TYR A 47 13.58 12.29 16.43
CA TYR A 47 12.12 12.08 16.46
C TYR A 47 11.57 11.73 15.08
N VAL A 48 12.03 12.38 14.00
CA VAL A 48 11.64 12.01 12.62
C VAL A 48 12.08 10.57 12.30
N ALA A 49 13.32 10.20 12.64
CA ALA A 49 13.83 8.83 12.45
C ALA A 49 13.01 7.79 13.22
N TYR A 50 12.65 8.08 14.48
CA TYR A 50 11.78 7.25 15.29
C TYR A 50 10.41 7.02 14.61
N ARG A 51 9.79 8.06 14.04
CA ARG A 51 8.51 7.94 13.33
C ARG A 51 8.62 7.04 12.09
N ILE A 52 9.72 7.15 11.34
CA ILE A 52 10.02 6.31 10.18
C ILE A 52 10.17 4.84 10.61
N ARG A 53 11.02 4.56 11.62
CA ARG A 53 11.23 3.21 12.17
C ARG A 53 9.94 2.61 12.72
N ALA A 54 9.17 3.37 13.50
CA ALA A 54 7.91 2.93 14.07
C ALA A 54 6.87 2.57 12.99
N PHE A 55 6.85 3.32 11.89
CA PHE A 55 5.99 3.00 10.74
C PHE A 55 6.41 1.68 10.08
N MET A 56 7.70 1.47 9.85
CA MET A 56 8.22 0.21 9.30
C MET A 56 7.95 -0.98 10.24
N MET A 57 8.18 -0.82 11.54
CA MET A 57 7.86 -1.82 12.56
C MET A 57 6.38 -2.20 12.49
N LYS A 58 5.48 -1.22 12.47
CA LYS A 58 4.04 -1.45 12.36
C LYS A 58 3.66 -2.25 11.09
N ASN A 59 4.30 -1.96 9.95
CA ASN A 59 4.06 -2.69 8.70
C ASN A 59 4.58 -4.14 8.78
N CYS A 60 5.78 -4.32 9.35
CA CYS A 60 6.35 -5.65 9.59
C CYS A 60 5.42 -6.49 10.49
N PHE A 61 4.95 -5.93 11.61
CA PHE A 61 3.99 -6.60 12.49
C PHE A 61 2.67 -6.91 11.81
N ALA A 62 2.11 -5.99 11.02
CA ALA A 62 0.87 -6.25 10.30
C ALA A 62 1.02 -7.44 9.33
N LYS A 63 2.14 -7.50 8.59
CA LYS A 63 2.45 -8.58 7.66
C LYS A 63 2.69 -9.92 8.38
N ARG A 64 3.38 -9.90 9.53
CA ARG A 64 3.56 -11.11 10.35
C ARG A 64 2.27 -11.55 11.01
N ASN A 65 1.50 -10.66 11.62
CA ASN A 65 0.21 -11.01 12.22
C ASN A 65 -0.76 -11.64 11.21
N ALA A 66 -0.77 -11.17 9.97
CA ALA A 66 -1.56 -11.81 8.91
C ALA A 66 -1.10 -13.25 8.60
N ARG A 67 0.22 -13.51 8.58
CA ARG A 67 0.80 -14.86 8.44
C ARG A 67 0.51 -15.71 9.67
N ASN A 68 0.79 -15.19 10.86
CA ASN A 68 0.57 -15.84 12.14
C ASN A 68 -0.92 -16.17 12.36
N LEU A 69 -1.87 -15.39 11.84
CA LEU A 69 -3.30 -15.74 11.89
C LEU A 69 -3.59 -17.05 11.13
N THR A 70 -2.89 -17.28 10.02
CA THR A 70 -2.99 -18.51 9.22
C THR A 70 -2.28 -19.67 9.91
N GLU A 71 -1.17 -19.40 10.61
CA GLU A 71 -0.46 -20.42 11.41
C GLU A 71 -1.21 -20.77 12.70
N ARG A 72 -1.83 -19.78 13.35
CA ARG A 72 -2.72 -19.94 14.51
C ARG A 72 -3.87 -20.88 14.24
N SER A 73 -4.49 -20.81 13.06
CA SER A 73 -5.54 -21.77 12.70
C SER A 73 -5.02 -23.21 12.58
N ASN A 74 -3.72 -23.39 12.30
CA ASN A 74 -3.10 -24.71 12.18
C ASN A 74 -2.51 -25.23 13.50
N GLN A 75 -2.33 -24.37 14.51
CA GLN A 75 -1.73 -24.67 15.82
C GLN A 75 -2.63 -24.24 16.99
N SER A 76 -3.95 -24.30 16.78
CA SER A 76 -5.01 -23.92 17.74
C SER A 76 -4.69 -24.31 19.18
N ASP A 77 -4.38 -25.59 19.41
CA ASP A 77 -4.19 -26.16 20.74
C ASP A 77 -2.93 -25.63 21.44
N ASP A 78 -1.86 -25.36 20.69
CA ASP A 78 -0.62 -24.77 21.24
C ASP A 78 -0.85 -23.31 21.68
N PHE A 79 -1.69 -22.55 20.96
CA PHE A 79 -2.05 -21.18 21.33
C PHE A 79 -2.95 -21.12 22.57
N GLU A 80 -3.90 -22.05 22.68
CA GLU A 80 -4.78 -22.16 23.85
C GLU A 80 -3.98 -22.55 25.08
N GLY A 81 -3.12 -23.58 24.98
CA GLY A 81 -2.23 -23.97 26.07
C GLY A 81 -1.28 -22.85 26.52
N LEU A 82 -0.73 -22.07 25.57
CA LEU A 82 0.15 -20.93 25.94
C LEU A 82 -0.64 -19.90 26.73
N LYS A 83 -1.87 -19.61 26.29
CA LYS A 83 -2.73 -18.64 26.95
C LYS A 83 -3.10 -19.10 28.36
N GLU A 84 -3.44 -20.37 28.54
CA GLU A 84 -3.73 -20.94 29.87
C GLU A 84 -2.56 -20.74 30.83
N PHE A 85 -1.33 -21.03 30.42
CA PHE A 85 -0.16 -20.80 31.26
C PHE A 85 0.12 -19.32 31.54
N LEU A 86 -0.06 -18.45 30.54
CA LEU A 86 0.10 -17.01 30.73
C LEU A 86 -0.97 -16.42 31.66
N ASP A 87 -2.21 -16.90 31.57
CA ASP A 87 -3.31 -16.49 32.46
C ASP A 87 -3.00 -16.94 33.90
N CYS A 88 -2.50 -18.18 34.10
CA CYS A 88 -2.02 -18.64 35.41
C CYS A 88 -0.92 -17.73 35.99
N LEU A 89 0.06 -17.31 35.17
CA LEU A 89 1.13 -16.40 35.59
C LEU A 89 0.64 -14.98 35.83
N TYR A 90 -0.44 -14.55 35.19
CA TYR A 90 -1.06 -13.24 35.40
C TYR A 90 -1.64 -13.11 36.81
N GLU A 91 -2.10 -14.23 37.38
CA GLU A 91 -2.56 -14.30 38.76
C GLU A 91 -1.41 -14.26 39.79
N ALA A 92 -0.17 -14.51 39.36
CA ALA A 92 1.02 -14.42 40.21
C ALA A 92 1.53 -12.98 40.30
N ASP A 93 0.84 -12.16 41.09
CA ASP A 93 1.11 -10.74 41.32
C ASP A 93 2.52 -10.41 41.86
N TRP A 94 3.20 -11.41 42.42
CA TRP A 94 4.54 -11.31 43.00
C TRP A 94 5.68 -11.62 42.01
N ILE A 95 5.37 -12.07 40.78
CA ILE A 95 6.36 -12.29 39.72
C ILE A 95 6.36 -11.07 38.78
N GLU A 96 7.47 -10.36 38.71
CA GLU A 96 7.58 -9.16 37.87
C GLU A 96 7.72 -9.51 36.38
N LEU A 97 6.58 -9.63 35.69
CA LEU A 97 6.52 -9.89 34.25
C LEU A 97 6.12 -8.64 33.45
N ASP A 98 6.79 -8.42 32.31
CA ASP A 98 6.40 -7.37 31.37
C ASP A 98 5.29 -7.88 30.43
N TRP A 99 4.05 -7.75 30.89
CA TRP A 99 2.87 -8.16 30.13
C TRP A 99 2.76 -7.50 28.75
N ARG A 100 3.37 -6.32 28.54
CA ARG A 100 3.32 -5.64 27.24
C ARG A 100 4.20 -6.32 26.20
N THR A 101 5.36 -6.83 26.60
CA THR A 101 6.27 -7.56 25.71
C THR A 101 5.78 -8.98 25.46
N LEU A 102 5.17 -9.62 26.47
CA LEU A 102 4.58 -10.95 26.35
C LEU A 102 3.49 -11.03 25.28
N HIS A 103 2.64 -10.00 25.15
CA HIS A 103 1.66 -9.92 24.07
C HIS A 103 2.27 -9.89 22.65
N ASN A 104 3.57 -9.58 22.53
CA ASN A 104 4.32 -9.59 21.28
C ASN A 104 5.27 -10.79 21.16
N TYR A 105 5.02 -11.87 21.92
CA TYR A 105 5.86 -13.07 21.94
C TYR A 105 7.31 -12.82 22.34
N ASP A 106 7.54 -11.77 23.13
CA ASP A 106 8.82 -11.53 23.78
C ASP A 106 8.74 -12.01 25.23
N PHE A 107 9.29 -13.21 25.44
CA PHE A 107 9.29 -13.92 26.71
C PHE A 107 10.49 -13.59 27.60
N SER A 108 11.26 -12.53 27.29
CA SER A 108 12.48 -12.18 28.04
C SER A 108 12.21 -12.00 29.54
N SER A 109 11.08 -11.40 29.92
CA SER A 109 10.72 -11.26 31.34
C SER A 109 10.43 -12.59 32.04
N ILE A 110 9.95 -13.61 31.32
CA ILE A 110 9.76 -14.95 31.87
C ILE A 110 11.12 -15.60 32.13
N TYR A 111 12.05 -15.52 31.18
CA TYR A 111 13.40 -16.06 31.35
C TYR A 111 14.21 -15.33 32.43
N ASN A 112 14.04 -14.01 32.56
CA ASN A 112 14.68 -13.25 33.64
C ASN A 112 14.18 -13.65 35.03
N ASN A 113 12.94 -14.15 35.13
CA ASN A 113 12.31 -14.61 36.38
C ASN A 113 12.14 -16.13 36.41
N GLU A 114 12.99 -16.87 35.69
CA GLU A 114 12.80 -18.30 35.41
C GLU A 114 12.62 -19.14 36.68
N SER A 115 13.39 -18.88 37.75
CA SER A 115 13.27 -19.63 39.01
C SER A 115 11.87 -19.49 39.62
N GLN A 116 11.36 -18.26 39.70
CA GLN A 116 10.06 -17.97 40.30
C GLN A 116 8.92 -18.56 39.48
N VAL A 117 9.03 -18.47 38.15
CA VAL A 117 8.09 -19.06 37.20
C VAL A 117 8.08 -20.59 37.32
N ARG A 118 9.26 -21.22 37.40
CA ARG A 118 9.39 -22.67 37.60
C ARG A 118 8.76 -23.12 38.91
N ASP A 119 9.02 -22.39 40.00
CA ASP A 119 8.46 -22.71 41.32
C ASP A 119 6.93 -22.59 41.32
N TYR A 120 6.38 -21.55 40.68
CA TYR A 120 4.94 -21.33 40.60
C TYR A 120 4.20 -22.39 39.77
N LEU A 121 4.76 -22.82 38.63
CA LEU A 121 4.14 -23.79 37.72
C LEU A 121 4.36 -25.28 38.13
N GLY A 122 5.05 -25.51 39.26
CA GLY A 122 5.95 -26.62 39.63
C GLY A 122 6.01 -28.00 38.96
N ALA A 123 4.95 -28.62 38.42
CA ALA A 123 5.08 -29.87 37.64
C ALA A 123 4.93 -29.64 36.12
N THR A 124 4.28 -28.53 35.74
CA THR A 124 3.85 -28.19 34.38
C THR A 124 4.81 -27.24 33.65
N GLN A 125 5.85 -26.76 34.34
CA GLN A 125 6.89 -25.88 33.80
C GLN A 125 7.57 -26.44 32.55
N TYR A 126 7.78 -27.76 32.46
CA TYR A 126 8.44 -28.35 31.30
C TYR A 126 7.59 -28.18 30.04
N ASP A 127 6.28 -28.42 30.14
CA ASP A 127 5.34 -28.21 29.05
C ASP A 127 5.25 -26.73 28.69
N PHE A 128 5.21 -25.85 29.69
CA PHE A 128 5.23 -24.41 29.47
C PHE A 128 6.46 -23.93 28.71
N PHE A 129 7.68 -24.27 29.15
CA PHE A 129 8.91 -23.82 28.47
C PHE A 129 9.08 -24.46 27.09
N ASN A 130 8.63 -25.71 26.88
CA ASN A 130 8.56 -26.31 25.56
C ASN A 130 7.58 -25.55 24.65
N LEU A 131 6.46 -25.12 25.20
CA LEU A 131 5.46 -24.34 24.49
C LEU A 131 5.98 -22.95 24.13
N LEU A 132 6.64 -22.25 25.05
CA LEU A 132 7.33 -20.98 24.77
C LEU A 132 8.30 -21.11 23.60
N ASN A 133 9.11 -22.18 23.57
CA ASN A 133 10.07 -22.43 22.49
C ASN A 133 9.40 -22.55 21.11
N LYS A 134 8.17 -23.10 21.03
CA LYS A 134 7.40 -23.12 19.77
C LYS A 134 7.03 -21.71 19.29
N PHE A 135 6.94 -20.74 20.20
CA PHE A 135 6.53 -19.36 19.92
C PHE A 135 7.68 -18.35 19.87
N VAL A 136 8.91 -18.72 20.25
CA VAL A 136 10.09 -17.83 20.20
C VAL A 136 10.31 -17.21 18.82
N GLY A 137 10.01 -17.95 17.73
CA GLY A 137 10.09 -17.44 16.36
C GLY A 137 9.16 -16.26 16.08
N LEU A 138 8.05 -16.12 16.82
CA LEU A 138 7.06 -15.05 16.62
C LEU A 138 7.48 -13.70 17.23
N GLY A 139 8.49 -13.70 18.13
CA GLY A 139 8.97 -12.51 18.81
C GLY A 139 9.77 -11.54 17.94
N GLN A 140 9.91 -10.29 18.40
CA GLN A 140 10.64 -9.23 17.66
C GLN A 140 12.15 -9.48 17.58
N ASN A 141 12.68 -10.33 18.47
CA ASN A 141 14.11 -10.64 18.56
C ASN A 141 14.50 -11.87 17.71
N SER A 142 13.53 -12.54 17.09
CA SER A 142 13.80 -13.72 16.26
C SER A 142 14.55 -13.34 14.97
N ASP A 143 15.35 -14.26 14.46
CA ASP A 143 16.08 -14.05 13.21
C ASP A 143 15.12 -13.89 12.01
N GLU A 144 13.97 -14.56 12.05
CA GLU A 144 12.89 -14.37 11.09
C GLU A 144 12.33 -12.94 11.12
N PHE A 145 12.12 -12.37 12.31
CA PHE A 145 11.68 -10.99 12.44
C PHE A 145 12.72 -10.03 11.86
N LYS A 146 14.01 -10.24 12.16
CA LYS A 146 15.10 -9.43 11.60
C LYS A 146 15.12 -9.49 10.08
N ILE A 147 14.91 -10.67 9.49
CA ILE A 147 14.80 -10.86 8.03
C ILE A 147 13.58 -10.11 7.47
N ASP A 148 12.40 -10.29 8.07
CA ASP A 148 11.17 -9.62 7.65
C ASP A 148 11.26 -8.09 7.78
N PHE A 149 11.87 -7.61 8.86
CA PHE A 149 12.08 -6.19 9.10
C PHE A 149 13.08 -5.62 8.10
N LYS A 150 14.18 -6.34 7.81
CA LYS A 150 15.13 -5.95 6.75
C LYS A 150 14.42 -5.84 5.41
N GLN A 151 13.63 -6.82 5.01
CA GLN A 151 12.83 -6.76 3.77
C GLN A 151 11.86 -5.57 3.79
N THR A 152 11.21 -5.30 4.92
CA THR A 152 10.31 -4.15 5.07
C THR A 152 11.08 -2.83 4.91
N LYS A 153 12.26 -2.74 5.51
CA LYS A 153 13.18 -1.59 5.40
C LYS A 153 13.62 -1.38 3.96
N ASP A 154 14.16 -2.40 3.32
CA ASP A 154 14.63 -2.35 1.93
C ASP A 154 13.51 -1.89 0.97
N ASN A 155 12.27 -2.28 1.25
CA ASN A 155 11.10 -1.89 0.45
C ASN A 155 10.58 -0.46 0.72
N LEU A 156 10.60 0.00 1.98
CA LEU A 156 9.94 1.25 2.37
C LEU A 156 10.91 2.43 2.52
N LEU A 157 12.16 2.18 2.89
CA LEU A 157 13.15 3.22 3.18
C LEU A 157 13.43 4.13 1.97
N PRO A 158 13.60 3.63 0.73
CA PRO A 158 13.80 4.51 -0.42
C PRO A 158 12.65 5.51 -0.64
N LEU A 159 11.41 5.10 -0.35
CA LEU A 159 10.24 5.98 -0.43
C LEU A 159 10.26 7.05 0.67
N PHE A 160 10.73 6.69 1.87
CA PHE A 160 10.91 7.64 2.97
C PHE A 160 12.02 8.63 2.70
N GLU A 161 13.13 8.22 2.09
CA GLU A 161 14.22 9.11 1.68
C GLU A 161 13.70 10.20 0.74
N GLU A 162 13.02 9.81 -0.35
CA GLU A 162 12.46 10.76 -1.30
C GLU A 162 11.40 11.67 -0.66
N ALA A 163 10.53 11.10 0.18
CA ALA A 163 9.51 11.86 0.89
C ALA A 163 10.10 12.84 1.91
N PHE A 164 11.19 12.49 2.58
CA PHE A 164 11.90 13.34 3.52
C PHE A 164 12.55 14.52 2.79
N LEU A 165 13.28 14.26 1.70
CA LEU A 165 13.88 15.29 0.85
C LEU A 165 12.82 16.28 0.34
N TYR A 166 11.67 15.77 -0.10
CA TYR A 166 10.52 16.60 -0.49
C TYR A 166 10.05 17.51 0.66
N ALA A 167 9.98 16.99 1.88
CA ALA A 167 9.52 17.74 3.05
C ALA A 167 10.51 18.83 3.47
N ILE A 168 11.80 18.49 3.59
CA ILE A 168 12.82 19.46 4.01
C ILE A 168 13.08 20.55 2.96
N LYS A 169 12.80 20.28 1.67
CA LYS A 169 12.85 21.31 0.61
C LYS A 169 11.84 22.45 0.84
N LYS A 170 10.78 22.23 1.61
CA LYS A 170 9.64 23.16 1.76
C LYS A 170 9.42 23.68 3.17
N VAL A 171 10.13 23.14 4.16
CA VAL A 171 9.93 23.52 5.57
C VAL A 171 10.56 24.88 5.86
N ASP A 172 9.85 25.70 6.63
CA ASP A 172 10.32 26.99 7.10
C ASP A 172 11.26 26.80 8.31
N CYS A 173 12.55 27.09 8.12
CA CYS A 173 13.59 26.89 9.13
C CYS A 173 13.60 27.94 10.25
N GLU A 174 12.82 29.03 10.12
CA GLU A 174 12.72 30.08 11.13
C GLU A 174 11.72 29.73 12.24
N ARG A 175 10.92 28.67 12.03
CA ARG A 175 9.93 28.15 12.98
C ARG A 175 10.58 27.47 14.19
N GLU A 176 9.77 27.23 15.23
CA GLU A 176 10.21 26.42 16.36
C GLU A 176 10.53 24.97 15.93
N THR A 177 11.47 24.32 16.60
CA THR A 177 11.92 22.95 16.26
C THR A 177 10.74 21.98 16.22
N LYS A 178 9.81 22.13 17.17
CA LYS A 178 8.57 21.34 17.23
C LYS A 178 7.69 21.54 15.99
N GLU A 179 7.53 22.76 15.52
CA GLU A 179 6.76 23.07 14.32
C GLU A 179 7.43 22.52 13.05
N ILE A 180 8.76 22.62 12.97
CA ILE A 180 9.56 22.04 11.88
C ILE A 180 9.35 20.54 11.83
N VAL A 181 9.53 19.83 12.94
CA VAL A 181 9.35 18.36 13.05
C VAL A 181 7.92 17.95 12.70
N LYS A 182 6.93 18.67 13.21
CA LYS A 182 5.51 18.44 12.90
C LYS A 182 5.23 18.59 11.40
N TYR A 183 5.77 19.63 10.77
CA TYR A 183 5.66 19.84 9.33
C TYR A 183 6.32 18.70 8.55
N ILE A 184 7.58 18.39 8.86
CA ILE A 184 8.35 17.34 8.18
C ILE A 184 7.59 16.03 8.23
N ASN A 185 7.17 15.57 9.41
CA ASN A 185 6.43 14.31 9.57
C ASN A 185 5.13 14.29 8.75
N LYS A 186 4.38 15.39 8.72
CA LYS A 186 3.12 15.49 7.96
C LYS A 186 3.36 15.48 6.45
N ALA A 187 4.30 16.28 5.98
CA ALA A 187 4.63 16.41 4.56
C ALA A 187 5.25 15.13 4.02
N MET A 188 6.19 14.55 4.77
CA MET A 188 6.84 13.27 4.47
C MET A 188 5.80 12.15 4.39
N LEU A 189 4.95 11.97 5.40
CA LEU A 189 3.94 10.90 5.36
C LEU A 189 2.99 11.04 4.16
N THR A 190 2.60 12.28 3.83
CA THR A 190 1.73 12.54 2.68
C THR A 190 2.43 12.15 1.37
N LYS A 191 3.70 12.55 1.20
CA LYS A 191 4.47 12.23 -0.01
C LYS A 191 4.81 10.74 -0.09
N PHE A 192 5.15 10.11 1.03
CA PHE A 192 5.37 8.67 1.12
C PHE A 192 4.15 7.88 0.62
N ILE A 193 2.94 8.24 1.06
CA ILE A 193 1.71 7.57 0.61
C ILE A 193 1.52 7.75 -0.91
N GLU A 194 1.80 8.93 -1.44
CA GLU A 194 1.75 9.19 -2.89
C GLU A 194 2.73 8.30 -3.67
N LEU A 195 3.99 8.22 -3.22
CA LEU A 195 5.03 7.39 -3.84
C LEU A 195 4.71 5.90 -3.73
N GLN A 196 4.22 5.46 -2.57
CA GLN A 196 3.77 4.08 -2.36
C GLN A 196 2.61 3.73 -3.31
N MET A 197 1.63 4.62 -3.46
CA MET A 197 0.54 4.44 -4.41
C MET A 197 1.02 4.37 -5.86
N GLN A 198 2.02 5.16 -6.23
CA GLN A 198 2.62 5.10 -7.57
C GLN A 198 3.34 3.77 -7.80
N ARG A 199 4.18 3.34 -6.85
CA ARG A 199 4.92 2.06 -6.92
C ARG A 199 3.98 0.87 -6.99
N ASP A 200 2.96 0.85 -6.14
CA ASP A 200 2.01 -0.26 -6.03
C ASP A 200 0.90 -0.18 -7.12
N ASN A 201 0.98 0.84 -7.98
CA ASN A 201 0.01 1.12 -9.04
C ASN A 201 -1.43 1.16 -8.51
N VAL A 202 -1.63 1.88 -7.41
CA VAL A 202 -2.92 2.07 -6.72
C VAL A 202 -3.41 3.49 -6.95
N LYS A 203 -4.66 3.64 -7.38
CA LYS A 203 -5.34 4.95 -7.48
C LYS A 203 -6.37 5.11 -6.38
N ARG A 204 -6.42 6.31 -5.81
CA ARG A 204 -7.45 6.72 -4.85
C ARG A 204 -8.63 7.31 -5.61
N ILE A 205 -9.80 6.70 -5.44
CA ILE A 205 -11.07 7.15 -5.99
C ILE A 205 -11.85 7.82 -4.85
N ARG A 206 -12.30 9.06 -5.06
CA ARG A 206 -13.13 9.80 -4.09
C ARG A 206 -14.57 9.90 -4.61
N LYS A 207 -15.54 9.50 -3.80
CA LYS A 207 -16.96 9.65 -4.07
C LYS A 207 -17.65 10.21 -2.84
N GLY A 208 -17.96 11.51 -2.87
CA GLY A 208 -18.41 12.26 -1.69
C GLY A 208 -17.37 12.19 -0.58
N ASN A 209 -17.78 11.73 0.61
CA ASN A 209 -16.92 11.59 1.78
C ASN A 209 -16.17 10.24 1.87
N LYS A 210 -16.39 9.32 0.92
CA LYS A 210 -15.73 8.01 0.89
C LYS A 210 -14.51 8.04 -0.05
N SER A 211 -13.44 7.38 0.37
CA SER A 211 -12.24 7.14 -0.44
C SER A 211 -12.01 5.63 -0.56
N THR A 212 -11.90 5.14 -1.78
CA THR A 212 -11.57 3.75 -2.08
C THR A 212 -10.21 3.71 -2.78
N TYR A 213 -9.37 2.75 -2.43
CA TYR A 213 -8.05 2.53 -3.02
C TYR A 213 -8.14 1.29 -3.92
N VAL A 214 -7.77 1.45 -5.17
CA VAL A 214 -7.97 0.43 -6.20
C VAL A 214 -6.65 0.21 -6.92
N LYS A 215 -6.18 -1.03 -6.97
CA LYS A 215 -5.05 -1.42 -7.82
C LYS A 215 -5.49 -1.33 -9.27
N VAL A 216 -4.77 -0.57 -10.09
CA VAL A 216 -5.18 -0.25 -11.46
C VAL A 216 -4.34 -1.02 -12.47
N GLU A 217 -4.85 -2.14 -12.96
CA GLU A 217 -4.16 -2.96 -13.95
C GLU A 217 -5.08 -3.20 -15.14
N THR A 218 -4.59 -2.97 -16.35
CA THR A 218 -5.36 -3.29 -17.55
C THR A 218 -5.24 -4.78 -17.82
N LYS A 219 -6.30 -5.51 -17.52
CA LYS A 219 -6.36 -6.94 -17.85
C LYS A 219 -6.77 -7.12 -19.30
N ALA A 220 -5.83 -6.92 -20.23
CA ALA A 220 -6.11 -6.91 -21.67
C ALA A 220 -6.90 -8.14 -22.14
N GLU A 221 -6.54 -9.33 -21.65
CA GLU A 221 -7.16 -10.61 -22.03
C GLU A 221 -8.59 -10.77 -21.49
N GLU A 222 -8.85 -10.27 -20.28
CA GLU A 222 -10.18 -10.32 -19.64
C GLU A 222 -11.11 -9.20 -20.12
N THR A 223 -10.57 -8.15 -20.76
CA THR A 223 -11.31 -6.94 -21.08
C THR A 223 -11.98 -7.02 -22.45
N ASP A 224 -13.31 -6.88 -22.49
CA ASP A 224 -14.04 -6.75 -23.74
C ASP A 224 -14.09 -5.29 -24.22
N ILE A 225 -13.26 -4.96 -25.21
CA ILE A 225 -13.15 -3.61 -25.79
C ILE A 225 -14.48 -3.15 -26.39
N TRP A 226 -15.27 -4.03 -27.00
CA TRP A 226 -16.58 -3.68 -27.55
C TRP A 226 -17.55 -3.29 -26.43
N MET A 227 -17.53 -4.05 -25.34
CA MET A 227 -18.30 -3.73 -24.14
C MET A 227 -17.87 -2.38 -23.55
N MET A 228 -16.58 -2.05 -23.56
CA MET A 228 -16.11 -0.73 -23.10
C MET A 228 -16.54 0.43 -24.01
N MET A 229 -16.53 0.21 -25.33
CA MET A 229 -16.87 1.24 -26.32
C MET A 229 -18.36 1.52 -26.39
N PHE A 230 -19.18 0.46 -26.42
CA PHE A 230 -20.61 0.54 -26.71
C PHE A 230 -21.51 0.02 -25.58
N GLY A 231 -20.98 -0.68 -24.58
CA GLY A 231 -21.82 -1.34 -23.57
C GLY A 231 -22.50 -2.63 -24.07
N LYS A 232 -22.06 -3.15 -25.24
CA LYS A 232 -22.44 -4.47 -25.77
C LYS A 232 -21.23 -5.11 -26.44
N THR A 233 -21.10 -6.44 -26.32
CA THR A 233 -20.02 -7.18 -27.00
C THR A 233 -20.37 -7.45 -28.46
N LEU A 234 -19.43 -7.16 -29.37
CA LEU A 234 -19.56 -7.57 -30.78
C LEU A 234 -18.98 -8.97 -31.06
N LYS A 235 -18.31 -9.59 -30.07
CA LYS A 235 -17.57 -10.86 -30.25
C LYS A 235 -18.46 -11.99 -30.80
N HIS A 236 -19.70 -12.07 -30.31
CA HIS A 236 -20.64 -13.13 -30.68
C HIS A 236 -21.50 -12.83 -31.91
N VAL A 237 -21.43 -11.63 -32.47
CA VAL A 237 -22.24 -11.21 -33.63
C VAL A 237 -21.42 -11.02 -34.91
N GLY A 238 -20.14 -11.44 -34.92
CA GLY A 238 -19.28 -11.37 -36.10
C GLY A 238 -18.45 -10.09 -36.16
N GLY A 239 -18.28 -9.40 -35.02
CA GLY A 239 -17.49 -8.19 -34.94
C GLY A 239 -18.13 -7.00 -35.66
N LEU A 240 -17.28 -6.03 -36.03
CA LEU A 240 -17.71 -4.82 -36.73
C LEU A 240 -18.20 -5.08 -38.16
N GLU A 241 -17.66 -6.12 -38.81
CA GLU A 241 -17.96 -6.48 -40.21
C GLU A 241 -19.42 -6.84 -40.43
N ALA A 242 -20.05 -7.46 -39.43
CA ALA A 242 -21.46 -7.79 -39.44
C ALA A 242 -22.37 -6.56 -39.63
N PHE A 243 -21.85 -5.35 -39.36
CA PHE A 243 -22.58 -4.09 -39.51
C PHE A 243 -22.19 -3.28 -40.77
N SER A 244 -21.45 -3.88 -41.70
CA SER A 244 -20.92 -3.22 -42.90
C SER A 244 -21.98 -2.64 -43.84
N LEU A 245 -23.20 -3.19 -43.84
CA LEU A 245 -24.33 -2.67 -44.63
C LEU A 245 -24.86 -1.31 -44.11
N TRP A 246 -24.71 -1.04 -42.82
CA TRP A 246 -25.26 0.17 -42.19
C TRP A 246 -24.21 1.23 -41.87
N LEU A 247 -22.96 0.81 -41.67
CA LEU A 247 -21.83 1.70 -41.43
C LEU A 247 -21.15 2.06 -42.74
N THR A 248 -20.89 3.36 -42.95
CA THR A 248 -20.07 3.79 -44.10
C THR A 248 -18.61 3.34 -43.92
N PRO A 249 -17.81 3.21 -44.99
CA PRO A 249 -16.39 2.85 -44.88
C PRO A 249 -15.59 3.75 -43.92
N LYS A 250 -15.90 5.05 -43.90
CA LYS A 250 -15.29 6.01 -42.95
C LYS A 250 -15.66 5.71 -41.50
N GLN A 251 -16.90 5.29 -41.23
CA GLN A 251 -17.36 4.93 -39.89
C GLN A 251 -16.75 3.61 -39.42
N ILE A 252 -16.64 2.62 -40.31
CA ILE A 252 -15.97 1.35 -40.02
C ILE A 252 -14.51 1.62 -39.64
N LYS A 253 -13.79 2.37 -40.47
CA LYS A 253 -12.40 2.76 -40.20
C LYS A 253 -12.27 3.49 -38.85
N PHE A 254 -13.11 4.48 -38.60
CA PHE A 254 -13.10 5.21 -37.32
C PHE A 254 -13.28 4.27 -36.11
N VAL A 255 -14.25 3.36 -36.15
CA VAL A 255 -14.48 2.43 -35.03
C VAL A 255 -13.30 1.46 -34.87
N GLN A 256 -12.72 0.98 -35.96
CA GLN A 256 -11.55 0.12 -35.93
C GLN A 256 -10.32 0.83 -35.37
N ASP A 257 -10.08 2.08 -35.76
CA ASP A 257 -8.97 2.89 -35.25
C ASP A 257 -9.11 3.10 -33.73
N VAL A 258 -10.33 3.40 -33.25
CA VAL A 258 -10.62 3.48 -31.80
C VAL A 258 -10.37 2.16 -31.09
N TYR A 259 -10.84 1.04 -31.66
CA TYR A 259 -10.62 -0.29 -31.10
C TYR A 259 -9.12 -0.57 -30.94
N ASN A 260 -8.33 -0.31 -31.99
CA ASN A 260 -6.89 -0.57 -32.01
C ASN A 260 -6.14 0.28 -30.98
N ILE A 261 -6.53 1.54 -30.78
CA ILE A 261 -5.94 2.40 -29.75
C ILE A 261 -6.22 1.84 -28.36
N ILE A 262 -7.46 1.44 -28.08
CA ILE A 262 -7.82 0.87 -26.78
C ILE A 262 -7.08 -0.46 -26.56
N GLU A 263 -7.01 -1.31 -27.58
CA GLU A 263 -6.29 -2.58 -27.51
C GLU A 263 -4.80 -2.35 -27.18
N LYS A 264 -4.17 -1.39 -27.86
CA LYS A 264 -2.78 -1.01 -27.59
C LYS A 264 -2.61 -0.52 -26.15
N ASP A 265 -3.44 0.43 -25.70
CA ASP A 265 -3.37 0.97 -24.34
C ASP A 265 -3.59 -0.10 -23.26
N LEU A 266 -4.44 -1.10 -23.52
CA LEU A 266 -4.64 -2.24 -22.62
C LEU A 266 -3.43 -3.19 -22.61
N LYS A 267 -2.81 -3.46 -23.77
CA LYS A 267 -1.62 -4.32 -23.87
C LYS A 267 -0.38 -3.67 -23.25
N GLU A 268 -0.24 -2.36 -23.36
CA GLU A 268 0.88 -1.59 -22.81
C GLU A 268 0.70 -1.21 -21.33
N ASN A 269 -0.39 -1.64 -20.69
CA ASN A 269 -0.74 -1.24 -19.33
C ASN A 269 -0.76 0.27 -19.10
N ASN A 270 -1.26 1.03 -20.09
CA ASN A 270 -1.38 2.47 -20.02
C ASN A 270 -2.56 2.88 -19.11
N THR A 271 -2.36 2.78 -17.79
CA THR A 271 -3.41 3.08 -16.78
C THR A 271 -3.88 4.54 -16.79
N ASN A 272 -3.17 5.42 -17.50
CA ASN A 272 -3.50 6.83 -17.65
C ASN A 272 -4.50 7.09 -18.78
N ALA A 273 -4.62 6.19 -19.76
CA ALA A 273 -5.67 6.23 -20.79
C ALA A 273 -7.08 5.98 -20.24
N PHE A 274 -7.18 5.43 -19.02
CA PHE A 274 -8.44 5.03 -18.40
C PHE A 274 -8.78 5.83 -17.13
N ARG A 275 -10.07 6.00 -16.89
CA ARG A 275 -10.63 6.26 -15.55
C ARG A 275 -10.92 4.92 -14.90
N TRP A 276 -10.95 4.88 -13.58
CA TRP A 276 -11.14 3.65 -12.82
C TRP A 276 -12.37 3.77 -11.93
N LYS A 277 -13.16 2.70 -11.87
CA LYS A 277 -14.28 2.55 -10.93
C LYS A 277 -13.79 1.94 -9.61
N GLU A 278 -14.64 2.00 -8.59
CA GLU A 278 -14.37 1.43 -7.26
C GLU A 278 -14.10 -0.07 -7.29
N ASP A 279 -14.64 -0.78 -8.29
CA ASP A 279 -14.47 -2.21 -8.53
C ASP A 279 -13.21 -2.56 -9.35
N GLY A 280 -12.40 -1.57 -9.74
CA GLY A 280 -11.22 -1.81 -10.59
C GLY A 280 -11.50 -1.86 -12.08
N THR A 281 -12.74 -1.67 -12.52
CA THR A 281 -13.06 -1.69 -13.96
C THR A 281 -12.56 -0.42 -14.66
N PRO A 282 -11.81 -0.54 -15.78
CA PRO A 282 -11.40 0.61 -16.56
C PRO A 282 -12.58 1.22 -17.34
N VAL A 283 -12.58 2.53 -17.46
CA VAL A 283 -13.57 3.34 -18.20
C VAL A 283 -12.81 4.27 -19.14
N LEU A 284 -13.19 4.28 -20.41
CA LEU A 284 -12.52 5.07 -21.44
C LEU A 284 -12.47 6.57 -21.08
N LYS A 285 -11.28 7.18 -21.20
CA LYS A 285 -11.13 8.64 -21.27
C LYS A 285 -11.29 9.06 -22.73
N LYS A 286 -12.50 9.51 -23.08
CA LYS A 286 -12.81 9.94 -24.46
C LYS A 286 -11.88 11.04 -24.99
N ARG A 287 -11.37 11.90 -24.11
CA ARG A 287 -10.37 12.92 -24.45
C ARG A 287 -9.06 12.31 -24.98
N HIS A 288 -8.51 11.31 -24.29
CA HIS A 288 -7.29 10.59 -24.73
C HIS A 288 -7.48 9.98 -26.12
N LEU A 289 -8.60 9.28 -26.35
CA LEU A 289 -8.91 8.69 -27.66
C LEU A 289 -9.08 9.74 -28.76
N ALA A 290 -9.69 10.87 -28.44
CA ALA A 290 -9.87 11.96 -29.40
C ALA A 290 -8.53 12.59 -29.81
N GLU A 291 -7.61 12.78 -28.85
CA GLU A 291 -6.24 13.26 -29.10
C GLU A 291 -5.46 12.27 -29.99
N GLN A 292 -5.60 10.95 -29.77
CA GLN A 292 -4.92 9.93 -30.59
C GLN A 292 -5.43 9.83 -32.04
N ILE A 293 -6.68 10.26 -32.30
CA ILE A 293 -7.29 10.26 -33.65
C ILE A 293 -7.27 11.66 -34.29
N ASP A 294 -6.60 12.63 -33.66
CA ASP A 294 -6.54 14.03 -34.12
C ASP A 294 -7.93 14.66 -34.32
N MET A 295 -8.80 14.45 -33.32
CA MET A 295 -10.16 14.99 -33.31
C MET A 295 -10.44 15.77 -32.02
N ASN A 296 -11.27 16.80 -32.14
CA ASN A 296 -11.88 17.41 -30.96
C ASN A 296 -12.75 16.38 -30.21
N GLU A 297 -12.65 16.34 -28.88
CA GLU A 297 -13.41 15.44 -28.00
C GLU A 297 -14.93 15.47 -28.27
N THR A 298 -15.50 16.65 -28.61
CA THR A 298 -16.92 16.78 -28.94
C THR A 298 -17.28 16.04 -30.23
N ASN A 299 -16.48 16.24 -31.28
CA ASN A 299 -16.67 15.56 -32.57
C ASN A 299 -16.48 14.06 -32.42
N PHE A 300 -15.44 13.64 -31.68
CA PHE A 300 -15.20 12.23 -31.34
C PHE A 300 -16.43 11.59 -30.67
N LYS A 301 -16.96 12.23 -29.61
CA LYS A 301 -18.15 11.75 -28.89
C LYS A 301 -19.37 11.61 -29.81
N GLN A 302 -19.60 12.60 -30.67
CA GLN A 302 -20.74 12.58 -31.60
C GLN A 302 -20.59 11.48 -32.66
N THR A 303 -19.41 11.35 -33.26
CA THR A 303 -19.14 10.30 -34.26
C THR A 303 -19.29 8.91 -33.65
N LEU A 304 -18.71 8.68 -32.46
CA LEU A 304 -18.84 7.42 -31.74
C LEU A 304 -20.32 7.09 -31.44
N LYS A 305 -21.10 8.07 -30.95
CA LYS A 305 -22.54 7.90 -30.68
C LYS A 305 -23.35 7.61 -31.93
N ARG A 306 -23.00 8.20 -33.08
CA ARG A 306 -23.67 7.90 -34.38
C ARG A 306 -23.38 6.48 -34.84
N CYS A 307 -22.15 6.00 -34.69
CA CYS A 307 -21.79 4.61 -34.99
C CYS A 307 -22.50 3.64 -34.04
N GLU A 308 -22.46 3.91 -32.74
CA GLU A 308 -23.17 3.13 -31.71
C GLU A 308 -24.67 3.02 -32.02
N LYS A 309 -25.33 4.14 -32.34
CA LYS A 309 -26.75 4.14 -32.71
C LYS A 309 -27.03 3.23 -33.90
N LYS A 310 -26.25 3.32 -34.99
CA LYS A 310 -26.42 2.45 -36.16
C LYS A 310 -26.21 0.98 -35.84
N ILE A 311 -25.24 0.65 -35.00
CA ILE A 311 -25.01 -0.73 -34.55
C ILE A 311 -26.21 -1.23 -33.73
N PHE A 312 -26.77 -0.38 -32.87
CA PHE A 312 -27.85 -0.79 -31.97
C PHE A 312 -29.21 -0.87 -32.65
N ASP A 313 -29.52 0.05 -33.55
CA ASP A 313 -30.79 0.05 -34.31
C ASP A 313 -30.90 -1.22 -35.18
N ASN A 314 -29.77 -1.72 -35.70
CA ASN A 314 -29.72 -2.89 -36.60
C ASN A 314 -29.28 -4.18 -35.90
N TRP A 315 -29.15 -4.16 -34.57
CA TRP A 315 -28.65 -5.29 -33.78
C TRP A 315 -29.48 -6.56 -33.95
N LYS A 316 -30.81 -6.41 -33.97
CA LYS A 316 -31.74 -7.54 -34.11
C LYS A 316 -31.61 -8.20 -35.48
N GLU A 317 -31.50 -7.42 -36.53
CA GLU A 317 -31.38 -7.92 -37.91
C GLU A 317 -30.09 -8.73 -38.11
N VAL A 318 -28.98 -8.29 -37.52
CA VAL A 318 -27.72 -9.04 -37.53
C VAL A 318 -27.83 -10.38 -36.80
N ILE A 319 -28.53 -10.44 -35.67
CA ILE A 319 -28.76 -11.70 -34.95
C ILE A 319 -29.68 -12.62 -35.75
N SER A 320 -30.76 -12.08 -36.31
CA SER A 320 -31.75 -12.85 -37.07
C SER A 320 -31.22 -13.42 -38.39
N ASN A 321 -30.25 -12.75 -39.03
CA ASN A 321 -29.64 -13.24 -40.27
C ASN A 321 -28.54 -14.29 -40.04
N ARG A 322 -28.25 -14.65 -38.77
CA ARG A 322 -27.16 -15.56 -38.39
C ARG A 322 -27.63 -16.91 -37.83
N PHE A 323 -28.93 -17.03 -37.53
CA PHE A 323 -29.60 -18.23 -37.01
C PHE A 323 -30.79 -18.58 -37.89
#